data_AF-A0ABD6ANB5-F1
#
_entry.id   AF-A0ABD6ANB5-F1
#
_cell.length_a   1.000
_cell.length_b   1.000
_cell.length_c   1.000
_cell.angle_alpha   90.00
_cell.angle_beta   90.00
_cell.angle_gamma   90.00
#
_symmetry.space_group_name_H-M   'P 1'
#
loop_
_entity.id
_entity.type
_entity.pdbx_description
1 polymer ?
#
loop_
_entity_poly.entity_id
_entity_poly.type
_entity_poly.pdbx_seq_one_letter_code
_entity_poly.pdbx_strand_id
1 'polypeptide(L)' 'MSAITPDRPQYATPTRRDVTDCRTDRIADRVRVNRVRGSEVALERRGGRTFLVTRPSE' A
#
# COMPACT_ATOMS: atom_id res chain seq x y z
N MET A 1 2.63 -30.42 7.75
CA MET A 1 2.48 -28.96 7.99
C MET A 1 2.00 -28.32 6.70
N SER A 2 0.70 -28.05 6.57
CA SER A 2 0.16 -27.37 5.40
C SER A 2 0.35 -25.87 5.56
N ALA A 3 1.20 -25.27 4.75
CA ALA A 3 1.33 -23.83 4.67
C ALA A 3 0.00 -23.28 4.15
N ILE A 4 -0.81 -22.71 5.05
CA ILE A 4 -1.96 -21.91 4.67
C ILE A 4 -1.37 -20.67 3.98
N THR A 5 -1.26 -20.70 2.66
CA THR A 5 -1.13 -19.46 1.90
C THR A 5 -2.42 -18.70 2.13
N PRO A 6 -2.42 -17.55 2.82
CA PRO A 6 -3.62 -16.74 2.86
C PRO A 6 -3.90 -16.30 1.43
N ASP A 7 -4.93 -16.90 0.83
CA ASP A 7 -5.50 -16.52 -0.46
C ASP A 7 -6.19 -15.15 -0.39
N ARG A 8 -6.33 -14.60 0.82
CA ARG A 8 -6.84 -13.25 1.06
C ARG A 8 -5.71 -12.23 1.18
N PRO A 9 -5.82 -11.06 0.53
CA PRO A 9 -4.91 -9.96 0.77
C PRO A 9 -4.89 -9.63 2.27
N GLN A 10 -3.70 -9.42 2.82
CA GLN A 10 -3.45 -9.18 4.25
C GLN A 10 -4.20 -7.94 4.79
N TYR A 11 -4.82 -7.15 3.92
CA TYR A 11 -5.72 -6.07 4.25
C TYR A 11 -7.12 -6.34 3.69
N ALA A 12 -8.10 -6.54 4.56
CA ALA A 12 -9.51 -6.63 4.16
C ALA A 12 -10.11 -5.27 3.76
N THR A 13 -9.36 -4.17 3.97
CA THR A 13 -9.79 -2.79 3.73
C THR A 13 -8.62 -1.95 3.20
N PRO A 14 -8.86 -0.90 2.38
CA PRO A 14 -7.80 -0.02 1.90
C PRO A 14 -7.00 0.63 3.03
N THR A 15 -5.68 0.55 2.98
CA THR A 15 -4.80 1.25 3.94
C THR A 15 -4.29 2.54 3.31
N ARG A 16 -4.18 3.59 4.13
CA ARG A 16 -3.68 4.91 3.72
C ARG A 16 -2.52 5.30 4.61
N ARG A 17 -1.40 5.64 3.99
CA ARG A 17 -0.20 6.13 4.68
C ARG A 17 0.14 7.51 4.16
N ASP A 18 0.20 8.49 5.05
CA ASP A 18 0.67 9.83 4.69
C ASP A 18 2.16 9.77 4.30
N VAL A 19 2.48 10.31 3.13
CA VAL A 19 3.82 10.44 2.56
C VAL A 19 4.10 11.87 2.09
N THR A 20 3.37 12.86 2.62
CA THR A 20 3.51 14.28 2.26
C THR A 20 4.94 14.77 2.42
N ASP A 21 5.59 14.43 3.53
CA ASP A 21 6.99 14.80 3.82
C ASP A 21 8.00 13.73 3.39
N CYS A 22 7.54 12.69 2.68
CA CYS A 22 8.44 11.66 2.18
C CYS A 22 9.20 12.21 0.97
N ARG A 23 10.54 12.14 1.03
CA ARG A 23 11.37 12.48 -0.13
C ARG A 23 10.99 11.60 -1.33
N THR A 24 10.91 12.20 -2.51
CA THR A 24 10.43 11.55 -3.74
C THR A 24 11.23 10.31 -4.11
N ASP A 25 12.55 10.34 -3.90
CA ASP A 25 13.46 9.20 -4.11
C ASP A 25 13.16 8.00 -3.19
N ARG A 26 12.51 8.23 -2.05
CA ARG A 26 12.11 7.19 -1.08
C ARG A 26 10.70 6.65 -1.30
N ILE A 27 9.93 7.22 -2.22
CA ILE A 27 8.56 6.77 -2.49
C ILE A 27 8.56 5.34 -3.03
N ALA A 28 9.50 4.98 -3.91
CA ALA A 28 9.62 3.62 -4.42
C ALA A 28 9.93 2.59 -3.31
N ASP A 29 10.74 2.96 -2.32
CA ASP A 29 10.99 2.13 -1.15
C ASP A 29 9.71 1.95 -0.32
N ARG A 30 8.95 3.03 -0.10
CA ARG A 30 7.67 2.97 0.61
C ARG A 30 6.65 2.10 -0.13
N VAL A 31 6.55 2.19 -1.46
CA VAL A 31 5.71 1.32 -2.27
C VAL A 31 6.07 -0.14 -2.02
N ARG A 32 7.35 -0.50 -2.08
CA ARG A 32 7.82 -1.88 -1.86
C ARG A 32 7.46 -2.41 -0.49
N VAL A 33 7.64 -1.61 0.56
CA VAL A 33 7.32 -2.01 1.94
C VAL A 33 5.81 -2.17 2.18
N ASN A 34 4.97 -1.38 1.50
CA ASN A 34 3.52 -1.43 1.66
C ASN A 34 2.82 -2.31 0.61
N ARG A 35 3.60 -2.99 -0.26
CA ARG A 35 3.07 -3.89 -1.28
C ARG A 35 2.72 -5.23 -0.63
N VAL A 36 1.45 -5.59 -0.73
CA VAL A 36 0.93 -6.89 -0.31
C VAL A 36 0.51 -7.68 -1.55
N ARG A 37 0.63 -9.01 -1.49
CA ARG A 37 0.19 -9.90 -2.58
C ARG A 37 -1.33 -9.75 -2.77
N GLY A 38 -1.78 -9.63 -4.01
CA GLY A 38 -3.19 -9.37 -4.32
C GLY A 38 -3.62 -7.96 -3.93
N SER A 39 -2.73 -6.98 -4.00
CA SER A 39 -3.06 -5.57 -3.77
C SER A 39 -2.30 -4.64 -4.69
N GLU A 40 -2.97 -3.58 -5.12
CA GLU A 40 -2.39 -2.45 -5.85
C GLU A 40 -1.99 -1.35 -4.88
N VAL A 41 -0.92 -0.62 -5.22
CA VAL A 41 -0.44 0.52 -4.45
C VAL A 41 -0.44 1.75 -5.36
N ALA A 42 -1.14 2.80 -4.95
CA ALA A 42 -1.26 4.05 -5.68
C ALA A 42 -0.89 5.26 -4.81
N LEU A 43 -0.60 6.39 -5.47
CA LEU A 43 -0.49 7.68 -4.81
C LEU A 43 -1.79 8.46 -4.98
N GLU A 44 -2.30 8.99 -3.88
CA GLU A 44 -3.46 9.88 -3.86
C GLU A 44 -3.07 11.23 -3.29
N ARG A 45 -3.56 12.31 -3.91
CA ARG A 45 -3.45 13.66 -3.35
C ARG A 45 -4.80 14.13 -2.85
N ARG A 46 -4.89 14.52 -1.58
CA ARG A 46 -6.14 14.96 -0.94
C ARG A 46 -5.86 16.01 0.12
N GLY A 47 -6.57 17.14 0.05
CA GLY A 47 -6.46 18.21 1.05
C GLY A 47 -5.04 18.74 1.25
N GLY A 48 -4.27 18.85 0.16
CA GLY A 48 -2.86 19.28 0.19
C GLY A 48 -1.86 18.21 0.63
N ARG A 49 -2.33 17.02 1.03
CA ARG A 49 -1.49 15.90 1.49
C ARG A 49 -1.37 14.83 0.42
N THR A 50 -0.28 14.08 0.45
CA THR A 50 -0.03 12.95 -0.43
C THR A 50 -0.06 11.66 0.37
N PHE A 51 -0.79 10.67 -0.10
CA PHE A 51 -0.98 9.38 0.55
C PHE A 51 -0.52 8.25 -0.37
N LEU A 52 0.15 7.27 0.22
CA LEU A 52 0.32 5.96 -0.37
C LEU A 52 -0.88 5.12 0.04
N VAL A 53 -1.65 4.63 -0.94
CA VAL A 53 -2.88 3.88 -0.71
C VAL A 53 -2.72 2.47 -1.26
N THR A 54 -2.82 1.49 -0.38
CA THR A 54 -2.82 0.08 -0.77
C THR A 54 -4.26 -0.41 -0.78
N ARG A 55 -4.71 -0.95 -1.92
CA ARG A 55 -6.06 -1.47 -2.12
C ARG A 55 -5.97 -2.95 -2.51
N PRO A 56 -6.82 -3.82 -1.93
CA PRO A 56 -7.00 -5.18 -2.44
C PRO A 56 -7.28 -5.13 -3.95
N SER A 57 -6.56 -5.94 -4.70
CA SER A 57 -6.90 -6.26 -6.08
C SER A 57 -8.10 -7.21 -6.04
N GLU A 58 -9.07 -7.00 -6.92
CA GLU A 58 -10.20 -7.93 -7.11
C GLU A 58 -9.75 -9.32 -7.58
#